data_AF-A0A962B086-F1
#
_entry.id   AF-A0A962B086-F1
#
_cell.length_a   1.000
_cell.length_b   1.000
_cell.length_c   1.000
_cell.angle_alpha   90.00
_cell.angle_beta   90.00
_cell.angle_gamma   90.00
#
_symmetry.space_group_name_H-M   'P 1'
#
loop_
_entity.id
_entity.type
_entity.pdbx_description
1 polymer ?
#
loop_
_entity_poly.entity_id
_entity_poly.type
_entity_poly.pdbx_seq_one_letter_code
_entity_poly.pdbx_strand_id
1 'polypeptide(L)' 'MSTRALPLGQNFPRHLLTCEGLTAAQINDLLDLADKAADANRQIIKKRDVLRGRTLINLFFEAS' A
#
# COMPACT_ATOMS: atom_id res chain seq x y z
N MET A 1 -0.82 -21.73 -8.24
CA MET A 1 -1.43 -20.43 -8.63
C MET A 1 -0.61 -19.34 -7.97
N SER A 2 0.15 -18.59 -8.79
CA SER A 2 1.29 -17.78 -8.35
C SER A 2 0.83 -16.39 -7.88
N THR A 3 0.79 -16.17 -6.56
CA THR A 3 0.77 -14.81 -6.01
C THR A 3 2.17 -14.25 -6.18
N ARG A 4 2.38 -13.54 -7.30
CA ARG A 4 3.60 -12.81 -7.58
C ARG A 4 3.74 -11.70 -6.53
N ALA A 5 4.50 -11.98 -5.47
CA ALA A 5 4.92 -10.97 -4.52
C ALA A 5 5.57 -9.82 -5.31
N LEU A 6 5.06 -8.60 -5.12
CA LEU A 6 5.78 -7.41 -5.56
C LEU A 6 7.16 -7.47 -4.86
N PRO A 7 8.28 -7.38 -5.59
CA PRO A 7 9.58 -7.33 -4.97
C PRO A 7 9.69 -5.95 -4.31
N LEU A 8 9.11 -5.80 -3.12
CA LEU A 8 9.50 -4.74 -2.22
C LEU A 8 10.88 -5.17 -1.73
N GLY A 9 11.92 -4.75 -2.45
CA GLY A 9 13.31 -5.04 -2.14
C GLY A 9 13.79 -4.44 -0.82
N GLN A 10 12.87 -3.92 0.00
CA GLN A 10 13.13 -3.22 1.24
C GLN A 10 12.11 -3.61 2.31
N ASN A 11 12.60 -3.85 3.52
CA ASN A 11 11.75 -4.11 4.69
C ASN A 11 11.09 -2.79 5.12
N PHE A 12 9.76 -2.67 5.01
CA PHE A 12 9.03 -1.52 5.54
C PHE A 12 8.89 -1.62 7.06
N PRO A 13 8.82 -0.48 7.77
CA PRO A 13 8.48 -0.51 9.19
C PRO A 13 7.10 -1.13 9.37
N ARG A 14 6.95 -1.97 10.40
CA ARG A 14 5.67 -2.61 10.75
C ARG A 14 4.58 -1.58 11.08
N HIS A 15 4.98 -0.43 11.63
CA HIS A 15 4.11 0.68 12.00
C HIS A 15 4.54 1.93 11.24
N LEU A 16 3.61 2.54 10.49
CA LEU A 16 3.83 3.81 9.81
C LEU A 16 3.25 4.94 10.67
N LEU A 17 4.07 5.45 11.60
CA LEU A 17 3.68 6.53 12.51
C LEU A 17 4.16 7.90 12.03
N THR A 18 5.35 7.94 11.42
CA THR A 18 5.98 9.13 10.84
C THR A 18 6.75 8.73 9.57
N CYS A 19 7.18 9.71 8.78
CA CYS A 19 8.06 9.49 7.63
C CYS A 19 9.55 9.43 8.00
N GLU A 20 9.95 9.78 9.24
CA GLU A 20 11.37 9.88 9.64
C GLU A 20 12.13 8.56 9.52
N GLY A 21 11.44 7.43 9.73
CA GLY A 21 12.03 6.08 9.60
C GLY A 21 12.10 5.56 8.16
N LEU A 22 11.72 6.36 7.17
CA LEU A 22 11.73 5.95 5.76
C LEU A 22 12.94 6.54 5.04
N THR A 23 13.68 5.68 4.36
CA THR A 23 14.69 6.11 3.39
C THR A 23 14.03 6.69 2.14
N ALA A 24 14.76 7.53 1.40
CA ALA A 24 14.29 8.06 0.12
C ALA A 24 13.88 6.96 -0.87
N ALA A 25 14.60 5.83 -0.89
CA ALA A 25 14.26 4.68 -1.73
C ALA A 25 12.91 4.08 -1.35
N GLN A 26 12.64 3.86 -0.06
CA GLN A 26 11.35 3.34 0.41
C GLN A 26 10.19 4.30 0.12
N ILE A 27 10.44 5.61 0.20
CA ILE A 27 9.44 6.62 -0.18
C ILE A 27 9.11 6.50 -1.66
N ASN A 28 10.12 6.44 -2.53
CA ASN A 28 9.91 6.27 -3.97
C ASN A 28 9.18 4.95 -4.30
N ASP A 29 9.52 3.85 -3.62
CA ASP A 29 8.82 2.57 -3.79
C ASP A 29 7.32 2.66 -3.45
N LEU A 30 6.96 3.42 -2.40
CA LEU A 30 5.56 3.67 -2.03
C LEU A 30 4.83 4.54 -3.06
N LEU A 31 5.50 5.56 -3.59
CA LEU A 31 4.95 6.44 -4.62
C LEU A 31 4.70 5.67 -5.92
N ASP A 32 5.67 4.85 -6.36
CA ASP A 32 5.52 3.97 -7.51
C ASP A 32 4.37 2.96 -7.35
N LEU A 33 4.15 2.47 -6.12
CA LEU A 33 3.03 1.58 -5.81
C LEU A 33 1.70 2.34 -5.87
N ALA A 34 1.66 3.58 -5.39
CA ALA A 34 0.48 4.44 -5.44
C ALA A 34 0.07 4.76 -6.88
N ASP A 35 1.03 5.08 -7.76
CA ASP A 35 0.76 5.33 -9.18
C ASP A 35 0.16 4.11 -9.88
N LYS A 36 0.73 2.92 -9.64
CA LYS A 36 0.17 1.65 -10.16
C LYS A 36 -1.23 1.36 -9.64
N ALA A 37 -1.54 1.75 -8.40
CA ALA A 37 -2.87 1.60 -7.83
C ALA A 37 -3.86 2.62 -8.44
N ALA A 38 -3.43 3.86 -8.65
CA ALA A 38 -4.22 4.91 -9.28
C ALA A 38 -4.58 4.56 -10.73
N ASP A 39 -3.63 4.04 -11.51
CA ASP A 39 -3.88 3.59 -12.87
C ASP A 39 -4.89 2.44 -12.93
N ALA A 40 -4.82 1.50 -11.98
CA ALA A 40 -5.81 0.43 -11.88
C ALA A 40 -7.23 0.95 -11.55
N ASN A 41 -7.36 2.02 -10.76
CA ASN A 41 -8.66 2.62 -10.45
C ASN A 41 -9.33 3.26 -11.68
N ARG A 42 -8.54 3.64 -12.69
CA ARG A 42 -9.03 4.19 -13.97
C ARG A 42 -9.52 3.11 -14.94
N GLN A 43 -9.21 1.83 -14.70
CA GLN A 43 -9.64 0.73 -15.55
C GLN A 43 -11.12 0.38 -15.35
N ILE A 44 -11.73 -0.23 -16.37
CA ILE A 44 -13.14 -0.65 -16.36
C ILE A 44 -13.40 -1.73 -15.30
N ILE A 45 -12.42 -2.64 -15.11
CA ILE A 45 -12.47 -3.68 -14.08
C ILE A 45 -11.70 -3.19 -12.85
N LYS A 46 -12.44 -2.78 -11.81
CA LYS A 46 -11.87 -2.17 -10.60
C LYS A 46 -11.68 -3.13 -9.43
N LYS A 47 -12.27 -4.33 -9.48
CA LYS A 47 -12.21 -5.29 -8.38
C LYS A 47 -10.85 -5.96 -8.32
N ARG A 48 -10.14 -5.75 -7.21
CA ARG A 48 -8.90 -6.46 -6.85
C ARG A 48 -9.15 -7.25 -5.57
N ASP A 49 -8.60 -8.45 -5.50
CA ASP A 49 -8.73 -9.35 -4.35
C ASP A 49 -7.47 -9.38 -3.48
N VAL A 50 -6.55 -8.42 -3.69
CA VAL A 50 -5.26 -8.32 -2.99
C VAL A 50 -5.39 -8.32 -1.45
N LEU A 51 -6.48 -7.75 -0.93
CA LEU A 51 -6.79 -7.69 0.51
C LEU A 51 -7.93 -8.65 0.90
N ARG A 52 -8.30 -9.61 0.06
CA ARG A 52 -9.39 -10.54 0.35
C ARG A 52 -9.12 -11.32 1.64
N GLY A 53 -10.13 -11.38 2.51
CA GLY A 53 -10.02 -12.03 3.82
C GLY A 53 -9.29 -11.18 4.87
N ARG A 54 -8.99 -9.91 4.59
CA ARG A 54 -8.40 -8.96 5.55
C ARG A 54 -9.44 -7.93 5.97
N THR A 55 -9.35 -7.50 7.23
CA THR A 55 -10.19 -6.46 7.82
C THR A 55 -9.31 -5.25 8.13
N LEU A 56 -9.70 -4.07 7.65
CA LEU A 56 -9.10 -2.80 8.04
C LEU A 56 -9.99 -2.17 9.11
N ILE A 57 -9.42 -1.88 10.28
CA ILE A 57 -10.12 -1.23 11.39
C ILE A 57 -9.66 0.24 11.43
N ASN A 58 -10.58 1.15 11.15
CA ASN A 58 -10.34 2.59 11.28
C ASN A 58 -10.80 3.04 12.67
N LEU A 59 -9.89 3.61 13.45
CA LEU A 59 -10.16 4.09 14.81
C LEU A 59 -9.84 5.59 14.89
N PHE A 60 -10.87 6.41 14.93
CA PHE A 60 -10.76 7.86 15.05
C PHE A 60 -11.36 8.31 16.39
N PHE A 61 -10.60 9.09 17.16
CA PHE A 61 -11.09 9.73 18.39
C PHE A 61 -11.67 11.13 18.13
N GLU A 62 -11.39 11.71 16.96
CA GLU A 62 -11.83 13.03 16.50
C GLU A 62 -12.25 12.94 15.03
N ALA A 63 -13.02 13.91 14.54
CA ALA A 63 -13.43 13.94 13.13
C ALA A 63 -12.20 14.10 12.21
N SER A 64 -12.14 13.28 11.16
CA SER A 64 -11.09 13.31 10.12
C SER A 64 -11.45 14.23 8.96
#